data_AF-A0AAD6Y3N2-F1
#
_entry.id   AF-A0AAD6Y3N2-F1
#
_cell.length_a   1.000
_cell.length_b   1.000
_cell.length_c   1.000
_cell.angle_alpha   90.00
_cell.angle_beta   90.00
_cell.angle_gamma   90.00
#
_symmetry.space_group_name_H-M   'P 1'
#
loop_
_entity.id
_entity.type
_entity.pdbx_description
1 polymer ?
#
loop_
_entity_poly.entity_id
_entity_poly.type
_entity_poly.pdbx_seq_one_letter_code
_entity_poly.pdbx_strand_id
1 'polypeptide(L)'
;MVLWGRLSLTICTENQRNEHIGEAIKHREPNIGRLVKAYNKLCADISALIRTKKAPRGIVAPLPIPEKGLYQLDVDDAIWQDVGLDDNAPGGSPPLWLADEKVRLGIRAMLQKD
;
A
#
# COMPACT_ATOMS: atom_id res chain seq x y z
N MET A 1 29.72 29.16 -31.60
CA MET A 1 30.27 28.84 -30.25
C MET A 1 29.18 28.76 -29.16
N VAL A 2 28.14 29.60 -29.19
CA VAL A 2 27.08 29.66 -28.15
C VAL A 2 26.20 28.40 -28.05
N LEU A 3 25.93 27.71 -29.17
CA LEU A 3 25.14 26.48 -29.22
C LEU A 3 25.80 25.29 -28.51
N TRP A 4 27.13 25.16 -28.62
CA TRP A 4 27.88 24.07 -27.98
C TRP A 4 27.98 24.27 -26.46
N GLY A 5 28.15 25.51 -25.99
CA GLY A 5 28.10 25.83 -24.57
C GLY A 5 26.73 25.56 -23.96
N ARG A 6 25.64 25.88 -24.67
CA ARG A 6 24.27 25.61 -24.23
C ARG A 6 23.95 24.11 -24.19
N LEU A 7 24.37 23.35 -25.21
CA LEU A 7 24.19 21.89 -25.25
C LEU A 7 24.97 21.20 -24.12
N SER A 8 26.21 21.62 -23.85
CA SER A 8 27.04 21.07 -22.78
C SER A 8 26.45 21.33 -21.39
N LEU A 9 25.89 22.52 -21.16
CA LEU A 9 25.26 22.88 -19.88
C LEU A 9 23.99 22.04 -19.63
N THR A 10 23.17 21.83 -20.68
CA THR A 10 21.97 20.99 -20.59
C THR A 10 22.33 19.54 -20.22
N ILE A 11 23.36 18.97 -20.86
CA ILE A 11 23.85 17.62 -20.55
C ILE A 11 24.32 17.51 -19.09
N CYS A 12 25.09 18.50 -18.59
CA CYS A 12 25.54 18.50 -17.20
C CYS A 12 24.38 18.57 -16.20
N THR A 13 23.37 19.41 -16.45
CA THR A 13 22.19 19.51 -15.57
C THR A 13 21.36 18.23 -15.56
N GLU A 14 21.27 17.55 -16.70
CA GLU A 14 20.52 16.31 -16.82
C GLU A 14 21.23 15.16 -16.11
N ASN A 15 22.56 15.09 -16.20
CA ASN A 15 23.36 14.12 -15.45
C ASN A 15 23.22 14.31 -13.95
N GLN A 16 23.32 15.54 -13.45
CA GLN A 16 23.13 15.83 -12.02
C GLN A 16 21.73 15.47 -11.53
N ARG A 17 20.70 15.74 -12.33
CA ARG A 17 19.32 15.32 -12.04
C ARG A 17 19.22 13.79 -11.95
N ASN A 18 19.83 13.07 -12.89
CA ASN A 18 19.81 11.61 -12.92
C ASN A 18 20.57 11.00 -11.74
N GLU A 19 21.67 11.63 -11.30
CA GLU A 19 22.42 11.23 -10.11
C GLU A 19 21.55 11.34 -8.84
N HIS A 20 20.90 12.48 -8.64
CA HIS A 20 20.02 12.68 -7.48
C HIS A 20 18.82 11.72 -7.48
N ILE A 21 18.23 11.45 -8.65
CA ILE A 21 17.18 10.43 -8.79
C ILE A 21 17.72 9.04 -8.45
N GLY A 22 18.92 8.69 -8.94
CA GLY A 22 19.56 7.41 -8.68
C GLY A 22 19.88 7.20 -7.20
N GLU A 23 20.36 8.21 -6.49
CA GLU A 23 20.58 8.17 -5.04
C GLU A 23 19.28 7.96 -4.26
N ALA A 24 18.23 8.71 -4.61
CA ALA A 24 16.92 8.56 -3.99
C ALA A 24 16.35 7.15 -4.16
N ILE A 25 16.52 6.54 -5.34
CA ILE A 25 16.10 5.15 -5.62
C ILE A 25 16.90 4.16 -4.76
N LYS A 26 18.24 4.28 -4.75
CA LYS A 26 19.14 3.41 -3.97
C LYS A 26 18.79 3.37 -2.48
N HIS A 27 18.33 4.49 -1.92
CA HIS A 27 17.91 4.54 -0.52
C HIS A 27 16.51 3.92 -0.28
N ARG A 28 15.61 4.02 -1.25
CA ARG A 28 14.22 3.55 -1.11
C ARG A 28 14.08 2.05 -1.33
N GLU A 29 14.75 1.48 -2.33
CA GLU A 29 14.68 0.05 -2.64
C GLU A 29 14.90 -0.87 -1.42
N PRO A 30 16.00 -0.74 -0.63
CA PRO A 30 16.21 -1.62 0.51
C PRO A 30 15.13 -1.44 1.60
N ASN A 31 14.56 -0.23 1.72
CA ASN A 31 13.49 0.01 2.69
C ASN A 31 12.18 -0.65 2.25
N ILE A 32 11.81 -0.51 0.97
CA ILE A 32 10.63 -1.15 0.40
C ILE A 32 10.75 -2.68 0.52
N GLY A 33 11.92 -3.25 0.22
CA GLY A 33 12.15 -4.68 0.41
C GLY A 33 12.00 -5.15 1.86
N ARG A 34 12.41 -4.34 2.85
CA ARG A 34 12.18 -4.65 4.28
C ARG A 34 10.68 -4.62 4.63
N LEU A 35 9.94 -3.66 4.10
CA LEU A 35 8.49 -3.54 4.32
C LEU A 35 7.75 -4.75 3.75
N VAL A 36 8.08 -5.18 2.53
CA VAL A 36 7.49 -6.38 1.91
C VAL A 36 7.75 -7.62 2.75
N LYS A 37 8.98 -7.81 3.25
CA LYS A 37 9.30 -8.92 4.15
C LYS A 37 8.49 -8.89 5.45
N ALA A 38 8.36 -7.72 6.05
CA ALA A 38 7.57 -7.55 7.27
C ALA A 38 6.08 -7.86 7.02
N TYR A 39 5.53 -7.37 5.92
CA TYR A 39 4.16 -7.66 5.49
C TYR A 39 3.94 -9.15 5.25
N ASN A 40 4.82 -9.81 4.50
CA ASN A 40 4.71 -11.24 4.21
C ASN A 40 4.79 -12.09 5.48
N LYS A 41 5.60 -11.68 6.46
CA LYS A 41 5.64 -12.31 7.79
C LYS A 41 4.29 -12.21 8.49
N LEU A 42 3.67 -11.03 8.50
CA LEU A 42 2.33 -10.85 9.07
C LEU A 42 1.27 -11.69 8.36
N CYS A 43 1.34 -11.82 7.03
CA CYS A 43 0.44 -12.70 6.26
C CYS A 43 0.56 -14.16 6.72
N ALA A 44 1.78 -14.63 6.98
CA ALA A 44 2.03 -15.97 7.52
C ALA A 44 1.50 -16.12 8.94
N ASP A 45 1.70 -15.12 9.81
CA ASP A 45 1.21 -15.12 11.19
C ASP A 45 -0.34 -15.17 11.24
N ILE A 46 -1.01 -14.36 10.41
CA ILE A 46 -2.48 -14.37 10.28
C ILE A 46 -2.95 -15.74 9.78
N SER A 47 -2.29 -16.30 8.77
CA SER A 47 -2.60 -17.63 8.25
C SER A 47 -2.46 -18.71 9.33
N ALA A 48 -1.44 -18.62 10.19
CA ALA A 48 -1.25 -19.52 11.31
C ALA A 48 -2.37 -19.37 12.38
N LEU A 49 -2.80 -18.15 12.67
CA LEU A 49 -3.91 -17.89 13.60
C LEU A 49 -5.25 -18.43 13.08
N ILE A 50 -5.49 -18.32 11.77
CA ILE A 50 -6.68 -18.90 11.12
C ILE A 50 -6.62 -20.44 11.23
N ARG A 51 -5.49 -21.06 10.89
CA ARG A 51 -5.31 -22.52 10.99
C ARG A 51 -5.48 -23.04 12.41
N THR A 52 -5.05 -22.29 13.42
CA THR A 52 -5.20 -22.63 14.84
C THR A 52 -6.57 -22.26 15.43
N LYS A 53 -7.51 -21.76 14.60
CA LYS A 53 -8.87 -21.33 14.99
C LYS A 53 -8.88 -20.26 16.09
N LYS A 54 -7.82 -19.47 16.20
CA LYS A 54 -7.72 -18.31 17.11
C LYS A 54 -8.18 -17.02 16.46
N ALA A 55 -8.35 -17.01 15.13
CA ALA A 55 -8.90 -15.88 14.39
C ALA A 55 -10.44 -15.82 14.50
N PRO A 56 -11.03 -14.61 14.53
CA PRO A 56 -12.46 -14.42 14.35
C PRO A 56 -13.04 -15.14 13.12
N ARG A 57 -14.32 -15.53 13.20
CA ARG A 57 -15.01 -16.22 12.10
C ARG A 57 -15.10 -15.30 10.88
N GLY A 58 -14.83 -15.86 9.70
CA GLY A 58 -14.94 -15.14 8.43
C GLY A 58 -13.70 -14.35 8.03
N ILE A 59 -12.61 -14.40 8.81
CA ILE A 59 -11.35 -13.78 8.38
C ILE A 59 -10.70 -14.60 7.27
N VAL A 60 -10.33 -13.90 6.20
CA VAL A 60 -9.50 -14.40 5.09
C VAL A 60 -8.09 -13.85 5.25
N ALA A 61 -7.08 -14.69 5.06
CA ALA A 61 -5.69 -14.24 5.13
C ALA A 61 -5.38 -13.32 3.93
N PRO A 62 -4.64 -12.21 4.14
CA PRO A 62 -4.20 -11.37 3.05
C PRO A 62 -3.19 -12.11 2.14
N LEU A 63 -3.15 -11.74 0.87
CA LEU A 63 -2.24 -12.33 -0.11
C LEU A 63 -0.80 -11.79 0.10
N PRO A 64 0.22 -12.66 0.19
CA PRO A 64 1.60 -12.23 0.29
C PRO A 64 2.09 -11.59 -1.02
N ILE A 65 2.98 -10.60 -0.91
CA ILE A 65 3.55 -9.87 -2.05
C ILE A 65 4.81 -10.62 -2.53
N PRO A 66 4.97 -10.89 -3.83
CA PRO A 66 6.18 -11.51 -4.35
C PRO A 66 7.39 -10.59 -4.15
N GLU A 67 8.44 -11.11 -3.51
CA GLU A 67 9.70 -10.36 -3.34
C GLU A 67 10.48 -10.23 -4.66
N LYS A 68 10.30 -11.19 -5.58
CA LYS A 68 10.88 -11.16 -6.92
C LYS A 68 10.00 -10.29 -7.82
N GLY A 69 10.62 -9.44 -8.63
CA GLY A 69 9.89 -8.57 -9.56
C GLY A 69 9.17 -7.39 -8.89
N LEU A 70 9.46 -7.09 -7.62
CA LEU A 70 8.82 -5.99 -6.88
C LEU A 70 8.94 -4.61 -7.55
N TYR A 71 9.97 -4.42 -8.37
CA TYR A 71 10.21 -3.18 -9.13
C TYR A 71 9.82 -3.30 -10.61
N GLN A 72 9.25 -4.44 -11.00
CA GLN A 72 8.76 -4.76 -12.34
C GLN A 72 7.25 -5.02 -12.28
N LEU A 73 6.54 -4.18 -11.52
CA LEU A 73 5.11 -4.32 -11.32
C LEU A 73 4.33 -3.84 -12.54
N ASP A 74 3.36 -4.64 -12.96
CA ASP A 74 2.36 -4.30 -13.98
C ASP A 74 1.00 -4.01 -13.32
N VAL A 75 0.05 -3.46 -14.08
CA VAL A 75 -1.33 -3.19 -13.63
C VAL A 75 -2.11 -4.46 -13.33
N ASP A 76 -1.76 -5.57 -13.97
CA ASP A 76 -2.41 -6.87 -13.80
C ASP A 76 -1.83 -7.68 -12.63
N ASP A 77 -0.82 -7.16 -11.92
CA ASP A 77 -0.21 -7.88 -10.80
C ASP A 77 -1.13 -7.91 -9.58
N ALA A 78 -1.16 -9.08 -8.93
CA ALA A 78 -2.02 -9.36 -7.77
C ALA A 78 -1.71 -8.52 -6.50
N ILE A 79 -0.70 -7.65 -6.54
CA ILE A 79 -0.44 -6.66 -5.48
C ILE A 79 -1.56 -5.62 -5.41
N TRP A 80 -2.22 -5.34 -6.54
CA TRP A 80 -3.39 -4.49 -6.63
C TRP A 80 -4.62 -5.31 -6.21
N GLN A 81 -5.01 -5.17 -4.95
CA GLN A 81 -6.15 -5.90 -4.37
C GLN A 81 -7.40 -5.01 -4.38
N ASP A 82 -8.45 -5.46 -5.07
CA ASP A 82 -9.78 -4.80 -5.07
C ASP A 82 -10.65 -5.22 -3.88
N VAL A 83 -10.05 -5.81 -2.83
CA VAL A 83 -10.78 -6.34 -1.68
C VAL A 83 -11.50 -5.21 -0.95
N GLY A 84 -12.84 -5.27 -0.94
CA GLY A 84 -13.70 -4.25 -0.32
C GLY A 84 -14.11 -3.10 -1.23
N LEU A 85 -13.73 -3.15 -2.51
CA LEU A 85 -14.14 -2.19 -3.55
C LEU A 85 -15.19 -2.77 -4.52
N ASP A 86 -15.57 -4.05 -4.36
CA ASP A 86 -16.64 -4.66 -5.15
C ASP A 86 -18.01 -4.16 -4.69
N ASP A 87 -18.72 -3.47 -5.59
CA ASP A 87 -20.10 -3.02 -5.40
C ASP A 87 -21.08 -4.18 -5.12
N ASN A 88 -20.71 -5.42 -5.46
CA ASN A 88 -21.50 -6.63 -5.22
C ASN A 88 -21.07 -7.42 -3.97
N ALA A 89 -20.09 -6.94 -3.20
CA ALA A 89 -19.72 -7.60 -1.95
C ALA A 89 -20.93 -7.62 -0.97
N PRO A 90 -21.13 -8.70 -0.19
CA PRO A 90 -22.20 -8.78 0.81
C PRO A 90 -21.95 -7.71 1.90
N GLY A 91 -22.49 -6.52 1.66
CA GLY A 91 -22.06 -5.27 2.30
C GLY A 91 -22.37 -4.01 1.49
N GLY A 92 -23.04 -4.11 0.32
CA GLY A 92 -23.43 -2.95 -0.51
C GLY A 92 -24.29 -1.88 0.17
N SER A 93 -24.83 -2.16 1.36
CA SER A 93 -25.34 -1.13 2.25
C SER A 93 -24.19 -0.56 3.09
N PRO A 94 -23.91 0.77 3.02
CA PRO A 94 -22.83 1.38 3.78
C PRO A 94 -22.91 1.02 5.26
N PRO A 95 -21.77 0.87 5.96
CA PRO A 95 -21.77 0.46 7.35
C PRO A 95 -22.60 1.42 8.20
N LEU A 96 -23.23 0.92 9.27
CA LEU A 96 -24.21 1.69 10.06
C LEU A 96 -23.65 3.00 10.64
N TRP A 97 -22.37 3.04 10.99
CA TRP A 97 -21.72 4.29 11.43
C TRP A 97 -21.68 5.37 10.33
N LEU A 98 -21.87 5.00 9.06
CA LEU A 98 -21.97 5.89 7.92
C LEU A 98 -23.43 6.12 7.50
N ALA A 99 -24.26 5.08 7.53
CA ALA A 99 -25.64 5.11 7.01
C ALA A 99 -26.72 5.53 8.03
N ASP A 100 -26.49 5.31 9.33
CA ASP A 100 -27.49 5.53 10.39
C ASP A 100 -27.12 6.75 11.26
N GLU A 101 -27.99 7.75 11.24
CA GLU A 101 -27.85 8.99 12.02
C GLU A 101 -27.80 8.74 13.53
N LYS A 102 -28.61 7.81 14.04
CA LYS A 102 -28.67 7.52 15.49
C LYS A 102 -27.37 6.91 15.96
N VAL A 103 -26.76 6.04 15.15
CA VAL A 103 -25.45 5.45 15.44
C VAL A 103 -24.37 6.52 15.48
N ARG A 104 -24.38 7.48 14.53
CA ARG A 104 -23.44 8.61 14.54
C ARG A 104 -23.59 9.51 15.76
N LEU A 105 -24.82 9.85 16.11
CA LEU A 105 -25.11 10.66 17.30
C LEU A 105 -24.64 9.96 18.59
N GLY A 106 -24.86 8.64 18.69
CA GLY A 106 -24.39 7.84 19.82
C GLY A 106 -22.86 7.81 19.94
N ILE A 107 -22.15 7.57 18.83
CA ILE A 107 -20.67 7.61 18.78
C ILE A 107 -20.16 9.00 19.19
N ARG A 108 -20.76 10.07 18.66
CA ARG A 108 -20.37 11.44 18.99
C ARG A 108 -20.60 11.79 20.45
N ALA A 109 -21.72 11.37 21.03
CA ALA A 109 -22.03 11.58 22.44
C ALA A 109 -21.06 10.84 23.36
N MET A 110 -20.63 9.63 22.99
CA MET A 110 -19.60 8.89 23.72
C MET A 110 -18.24 9.58 23.66
N LEU A 111 -17.84 10.10 22.50
CA LEU A 111 -16.57 10.82 22.33
C LEU A 111 -16.52 12.20 23.02
N GLN A 112 -17.68 12.75 23.41
CA GLN A 112 -17.77 14.04 24.13
C GLN A 112 -17.73 13.88 25.65
N LYS A 113 -17.70 12.65 26.16
CA LYS A 113 -17.70 12.34 27.60
C LYS A 113 -16.30 12.15 28.19
N ASP A 114 -15.29 12.01 27.35
CA ASP A 114 -13.87 11.97 27.70
C ASP A 114 -13.24 13.37 27.50
#